data_AF-A0A7S1Y7P4-F1
#
_entry.id   AF-A0A7S1Y7P4-F1
#
_cell.length_a   1.000
_cell.length_b   1.000
_cell.length_c   1.000
_cell.angle_alpha   90.00
_cell.angle_beta   90.00
_cell.angle_gamma   90.00
#
_symmetry.space_group_name_H-M   'P 1'
#
loop_
_entity.id
_entity.type
_entity.pdbx_description
1 polymer ?
#
loop_
_entity_poly.entity_id
_entity_poly.type
_entity_poly.pdbx_seq_one_letter_code
_entity_poly.pdbx_strand_id
1 'polypeptide(L)'
;GKEDVELPLSLSGFEVTRFEAPPNTKQADHFVVDLKDGAHVVMGSVVKNMAVRVFEGDGNDRIPDAVGLLGHKTTGKFLGRDGATEHSLETINDFGAEWQVGADEPRLFVDGEPREECLVAKAHYHSARKLFEDDPALTEAAEEECNVHFDHPDDIEACVFDVIVMEDFEIAEAHGNMDRFARSVGDILLSS
;
A
#
# COMPACT_ATOMS: atom_id res chain seq x y z
N GLY A 1 -15.26 7.42 -21.90
CA GLY A 1 -14.10 8.21 -22.32
C GLY A 1 -13.09 8.08 -21.22
N LYS A 2 -11.84 7.73 -21.54
CA LYS A 2 -10.75 7.90 -20.59
C LYS A 2 -10.35 9.36 -20.70
N GLU A 3 -10.68 10.16 -19.70
CA GLU A 3 -10.02 11.45 -19.54
C GLU A 3 -8.60 11.12 -19.07
N ASP A 4 -7.62 11.46 -19.91
CA ASP A 4 -6.23 11.53 -19.49
C ASP A 4 -6.15 12.65 -18.44
N VAL A 5 -6.30 12.26 -17.17
CA VAL A 5 -6.04 13.15 -16.06
C VAL A 5 -4.53 13.30 -16.02
N GLU A 6 -4.03 14.42 -16.55
CA GLU A 6 -2.65 14.85 -16.37
C GLU A 6 -2.48 15.14 -14.88
N LEU A 7 -2.07 14.12 -14.11
CA LEU A 7 -1.82 14.24 -12.68
C LEU A 7 -0.86 15.41 -12.47
N PRO A 8 -1.10 16.26 -11.46
CA PRO A 8 -0.15 17.32 -11.16
C PRO A 8 1.23 16.69 -10.97
N LEU A 9 2.24 17.24 -11.65
CA LEU A 9 3.64 16.79 -11.60
C LEU A 9 4.27 16.94 -10.20
N SER A 10 3.48 17.29 -9.19
CA SER A 10 3.91 17.36 -7.81
C SER A 10 2.81 17.01 -6.81
N LEU A 11 3.21 16.39 -5.70
CA LEU A 11 2.39 16.08 -4.54
C LEU A 11 3.00 16.81 -3.33
N SER A 12 2.25 17.74 -2.74
CA SER A 12 2.73 18.58 -1.62
C SER A 12 4.05 19.33 -1.92
N GLY A 13 4.30 19.69 -3.18
CA GLY A 13 5.52 20.36 -3.62
C GLY A 13 6.70 19.43 -3.95
N PHE A 14 6.54 18.11 -3.78
CA PHE A 14 7.51 17.10 -4.22
C PHE A 14 7.18 16.62 -5.62
N GLU A 15 8.20 16.38 -6.42
CA GLU A 15 8.06 15.93 -7.81
C GLU A 15 7.50 14.50 -7.87
N VAL A 16 6.58 14.26 -8.80
CA VAL A 16 5.97 12.95 -9.03
C VAL A 16 6.33 12.45 -10.43
N THR A 17 6.97 11.28 -10.49
CA THR A 17 7.29 10.60 -11.74
C THR A 17 6.38 9.39 -11.91
N ARG A 18 5.75 9.27 -13.08
CA ARG A 18 4.94 8.10 -13.48
C ARG A 18 5.79 7.13 -14.31
N PHE A 19 5.72 5.86 -13.96
CA PHE A 19 6.31 4.75 -14.71
C PHE A 19 5.17 3.87 -15.20
N GLU A 20 5.00 3.82 -16.53
CA GLU A 20 3.91 3.06 -17.14
C GLU A 20 4.13 1.55 -16.97
N ALA A 21 3.09 0.84 -16.55
CA ALA A 21 3.14 -0.61 -16.49
C ALA A 21 3.24 -1.21 -17.91
N PRO A 22 3.92 -2.35 -18.09
CA PRO A 22 3.94 -3.02 -19.37
C PRO A 22 2.52 -3.37 -19.83
N PRO A 23 2.24 -3.28 -21.15
CA PRO A 23 0.91 -3.59 -21.67
C PRO A 23 0.53 -5.05 -21.41
N ASN A 24 -0.76 -5.29 -21.17
CA ASN A 24 -1.33 -6.61 -20.86
C ASN A 24 -0.83 -7.25 -19.55
N THR A 25 -0.45 -6.44 -18.57
CA THR A 25 -0.18 -6.90 -17.21
C THR A 25 -1.33 -6.55 -16.27
N LYS A 26 -1.44 -7.25 -15.13
CA LYS A 26 -2.32 -6.87 -14.02
C LYS A 26 -1.74 -5.75 -13.14
N GLN A 27 -0.55 -5.27 -13.47
CA GLN A 27 0.08 -4.12 -12.81
C GLN A 27 -0.55 -2.83 -13.33
N ALA A 28 -0.74 -1.89 -12.44
CA ALA A 28 -0.96 -0.51 -12.80
C ALA A 28 0.36 0.26 -12.76
N ASP A 29 0.32 1.48 -13.27
CA ASP A 29 1.45 2.37 -13.26
C ASP A 29 1.99 2.59 -11.84
N HIS A 30 3.31 2.78 -11.78
CA HIS A 30 3.98 3.19 -10.56
C HIS A 30 4.13 4.70 -10.55
N PHE A 31 4.00 5.28 -9.37
CA PHE A 31 4.20 6.68 -9.09
C PHE A 31 5.30 6.81 -8.04
N VAL A 32 6.32 7.60 -8.35
CA VAL A 32 7.45 7.84 -7.46
C VAL A 32 7.42 9.30 -7.05
N VAL A 33 7.32 9.54 -5.74
CA VAL A 33 7.42 10.87 -5.14
C VAL A 33 8.84 11.05 -4.64
N ASP A 34 9.58 11.97 -5.25
CA ASP A 34 10.97 12.26 -4.86
C ASP A 34 11.01 13.25 -3.69
N LEU A 35 11.42 12.74 -2.50
CA LEU A 35 11.56 13.53 -1.28
C LEU A 35 12.96 14.17 -1.13
N LYS A 36 13.83 13.96 -2.12
CA LYS A 36 15.26 14.34 -2.21
C LYS A 36 16.17 13.58 -1.22
N ASP A 37 17.47 13.72 -1.42
CA ASP A 37 18.54 13.07 -0.61
C ASP A 37 18.41 11.53 -0.57
N GLY A 38 17.92 10.92 -1.65
CA GLY A 38 17.68 9.47 -1.75
C GLY A 38 16.36 8.98 -1.16
N ALA A 39 15.64 9.83 -0.40
CA ALA A 39 14.34 9.47 0.15
C ALA A 39 13.24 9.57 -0.92
N HIS A 40 12.35 8.59 -0.97
CA HIS A 40 11.27 8.55 -1.95
C HIS A 40 10.09 7.68 -1.49
N VAL A 41 8.91 7.97 -2.03
CA VAL A 41 7.72 7.12 -1.86
C VAL A 41 7.38 6.49 -3.19
N VAL A 42 7.27 5.17 -3.22
CA VAL A 42 6.79 4.43 -4.38
C VAL A 42 5.36 3.99 -4.10
N MET A 43 4.45 4.38 -4.98
CA MET A 43 3.07 3.96 -4.97
C MET A 43 2.79 3.22 -6.25
N GLY A 44 1.99 2.17 -6.21
CA GLY A 44 1.47 1.57 -7.41
C GLY A 44 0.29 0.69 -7.09
N SER A 45 -0.57 0.47 -8.08
CA SER A 45 -1.71 -0.43 -7.91
C SER A 45 -1.49 -1.76 -8.62
N VAL A 46 -2.07 -2.80 -8.04
CA VAL A 46 -2.14 -4.14 -8.61
C VAL A 46 -3.61 -4.50 -8.65
N VAL A 47 -4.21 -4.48 -9.84
CA VAL A 47 -5.66 -4.67 -10.04
C VAL A 47 -6.51 -3.68 -9.21
N LYS A 48 -6.87 -4.05 -7.97
CA LYS A 48 -7.64 -3.27 -6.98
C LYS A 48 -6.88 -2.95 -5.69
N ASN A 49 -5.68 -3.48 -5.53
CA ASN A 49 -4.81 -3.20 -4.39
C ASN A 49 -3.92 -2.00 -4.70
N MET A 50 -3.53 -1.29 -3.64
CA MET A 50 -2.54 -0.22 -3.71
C MET A 50 -1.39 -0.58 -2.77
N ALA A 51 -0.19 -0.65 -3.31
CA ALA A 51 1.03 -0.78 -2.54
C ALA A 51 1.65 0.61 -2.37
N VAL A 52 2.04 0.91 -1.13
CA VAL A 52 2.80 2.11 -0.79
C VAL A 52 4.07 1.65 -0.08
N ARG A 53 5.22 2.09 -0.58
CA ARG A 53 6.54 1.83 0.00
C ARG A 53 7.22 3.17 0.24
N VAL A 54 7.75 3.33 1.44
CA VAL A 54 8.52 4.52 1.82
C VAL A 54 9.97 4.09 1.98
N PHE A 55 10.86 4.73 1.22
CA PHE A 55 12.29 4.50 1.27
C PHE A 55 12.98 5.71 1.87
N GLU A 56 13.78 5.47 2.89
CA GLU A 56 14.60 6.49 3.53
C GLU A 56 15.94 6.61 2.79
N GLY A 57 16.38 7.85 2.59
CA GLY A 57 17.70 8.16 2.03
C GLY A 57 18.75 8.40 3.12
N ASP A 58 19.95 8.80 2.69
CA ASP A 58 21.11 9.02 3.58
C ASP A 58 21.08 10.38 4.30
N GLY A 59 20.14 11.26 3.93
CA GLY A 59 19.96 12.59 4.52
C GLY A 59 19.12 12.56 5.82
N ASN A 60 19.34 13.56 6.68
CA ASN A 60 18.57 13.83 7.91
C ASN A 60 17.10 13.42 7.75
N ASP A 61 16.61 12.62 8.69
CA ASP A 61 15.24 12.12 8.78
C ASP A 61 14.23 13.17 8.30
N ARG A 62 13.81 13.07 7.03
CA ARG A 62 12.84 13.99 6.40
C ARG A 62 11.40 13.63 6.74
N ILE A 63 11.21 12.49 7.40
CA ILE A 63 9.93 11.99 7.87
C ILE A 63 10.02 11.83 9.41
N PRO A 64 10.59 12.80 10.16
CA PRO A 64 10.79 12.61 11.59
C PRO A 64 9.41 12.63 12.27
N ASP A 65 9.18 11.67 13.18
CA ASP A 65 7.94 11.56 13.95
C ASP A 65 6.66 11.48 13.10
N ALA A 66 6.74 10.98 11.86
CA ALA A 66 5.53 10.78 11.07
C ALA A 66 4.62 9.72 11.70
N VAL A 67 3.33 10.05 11.70
CA VAL A 67 2.24 9.19 12.12
C VAL A 67 1.22 9.14 11.00
N GLY A 68 0.69 7.95 10.72
CA GLY A 68 -0.32 7.73 9.70
C GLY A 68 -0.74 6.26 9.68
N LEU A 69 -1.40 5.85 8.60
CA LEU A 69 -1.81 4.45 8.39
C LEU A 69 -0.66 3.44 8.40
N LEU A 70 0.58 3.89 8.13
CA LEU A 70 1.79 3.06 8.24
C LEU A 70 2.32 2.94 9.69
N GLY A 71 1.64 3.56 10.66
CA GLY A 71 2.08 3.64 12.05
C GLY A 71 3.09 4.75 12.29
N HIS A 72 3.53 4.86 13.54
CA HIS A 72 4.57 5.79 13.95
C HIS A 72 5.93 5.30 13.48
N LYS A 73 6.64 6.12 12.71
CA LYS A 73 7.93 5.76 12.08
C LYS A 73 8.90 5.00 12.99
N THR A 74 9.26 5.57 14.14
CA THR A 74 10.31 5.00 15.01
C THR A 74 9.85 3.82 15.86
N THR A 75 8.57 3.79 16.25
CA THR A 75 8.07 2.82 17.25
C THR A 75 7.24 1.71 16.62
N GLY A 76 6.80 1.88 15.36
CA GLY A 76 5.87 0.99 14.68
C GLY A 76 4.45 1.01 15.27
N LYS A 77 4.18 1.85 16.27
CA LYS A 77 2.90 1.87 16.97
C LYS A 77 1.80 2.47 16.09
N PHE A 78 0.62 1.86 16.11
CA PHE A 78 -0.57 2.43 15.50
C PHE A 78 -1.10 3.56 16.40
N LEU A 79 -0.64 4.78 16.16
CA LEU A 79 -1.07 5.95 16.93
C LEU A 79 -2.23 6.66 16.22
N GLY A 80 -3.20 7.12 17.01
CA GLY A 80 -4.26 8.00 16.55
C GLY A 80 -3.72 9.33 16.03
N ARG A 81 -4.61 10.15 15.48
CA ARG A 81 -4.32 11.50 14.96
C ARG A 81 -3.85 12.47 16.03
N ASP A 82 -4.17 12.19 17.29
CA ASP A 82 -3.64 12.93 18.45
C ASP A 82 -2.16 12.62 18.73
N GLY A 83 -1.57 11.63 18.06
CA GLY A 83 -0.19 11.18 18.25
C GLY A 83 0.04 10.47 19.60
N ALA A 84 -1.01 10.16 20.35
CA ALA A 84 -0.92 9.67 21.72
C ALA A 84 -1.77 8.42 21.97
N THR A 85 -2.95 8.33 21.35
CA THR A 85 -3.84 7.18 21.47
C THR A 85 -3.22 5.98 20.74
N GLU A 86 -2.87 4.92 21.47
CA GLU A 86 -2.27 3.70 20.90
C GLU A 86 -3.37 2.66 20.63
N HIS A 87 -3.43 2.20 19.37
CA HIS A 87 -4.33 1.16 18.92
C HIS A 87 -3.61 -0.18 18.86
N SER A 88 -4.34 -1.26 19.15
CA SER A 88 -3.83 -2.63 19.04
C SER A 88 -4.43 -3.32 17.81
N LEU A 89 -3.99 -4.55 17.52
CA LEU A 89 -4.58 -5.37 16.47
C LEU A 89 -6.08 -5.65 16.71
N GLU A 90 -6.54 -5.64 17.96
CA GLU A 90 -7.97 -5.82 18.30
C GLU A 90 -8.82 -4.59 17.93
N THR A 91 -8.20 -3.40 17.88
CA THR A 91 -8.85 -2.11 17.59
C THR A 91 -8.39 -1.52 16.26
N ILE A 92 -7.81 -2.34 15.38
CA ILE A 92 -7.20 -1.87 14.12
C ILE A 92 -8.21 -1.24 13.16
N ASN A 93 -9.48 -1.64 13.25
CA ASN A 93 -10.57 -1.02 12.49
C ASN A 93 -10.85 0.40 12.99
N ASP A 94 -10.79 0.63 14.30
CA ASP A 94 -10.99 1.97 14.89
C ASP A 94 -9.83 2.88 14.50
N PHE A 95 -8.60 2.35 14.49
CA PHE A 95 -7.43 3.04 13.95
C PHE A 95 -7.62 3.44 12.48
N GLY A 96 -8.03 2.50 11.62
CA GLY A 96 -8.26 2.79 10.20
C GLY A 96 -9.36 3.83 9.98
N ALA A 97 -10.46 3.75 10.73
CA ALA A 97 -11.55 4.71 10.67
C ALA A 97 -11.12 6.11 11.11
N GLU A 98 -10.29 6.21 12.16
CA GLU A 98 -9.74 7.48 12.62
C GLU A 98 -8.93 8.17 11.53
N TRP A 99 -8.16 7.43 10.73
CA TRP A 99 -7.35 7.95 9.63
C TRP A 99 -8.14 8.18 8.31
N GLN A 100 -9.46 8.00 8.29
CA GLN A 100 -10.29 8.40 7.14
C GLN A 100 -10.28 9.92 6.98
N VAL A 101 -10.26 10.40 5.73
CA VAL A 101 -10.29 11.84 5.42
C VAL A 101 -11.65 12.41 5.77
N GLY A 102 -11.68 13.38 6.68
CA GLY A 102 -12.89 14.01 7.20
C GLY A 102 -13.51 15.02 6.24
N ALA A 103 -14.81 15.31 6.41
CA ALA A 103 -15.50 16.31 5.60
C ALA A 103 -15.01 17.76 5.85
N ASP A 104 -14.40 17.99 7.02
CA ASP A 104 -13.79 19.23 7.50
C ASP A 104 -12.31 19.36 7.11
N GLU A 105 -11.71 18.33 6.51
CA GLU A 105 -10.33 18.36 6.04
C GLU A 105 -10.21 18.95 4.61
N PRO A 106 -9.03 19.48 4.23
CA PRO A 106 -8.79 19.93 2.86
C PRO A 106 -9.08 18.81 1.85
N ARG A 107 -9.68 19.16 0.70
CA ARG A 107 -9.93 18.17 -0.35
C ARG A 107 -8.61 17.63 -0.87
N LEU A 108 -8.35 16.35 -0.65
CA LEU A 108 -7.18 15.65 -1.17
C LEU A 108 -7.43 15.12 -2.60
N PHE A 109 -8.69 15.09 -3.05
CA PHE A 109 -9.09 14.48 -4.32
C PHE A 109 -9.71 15.49 -5.27
N VAL A 110 -9.39 15.34 -6.56
CA VAL A 110 -9.81 16.25 -7.63
C VAL A 110 -11.32 16.19 -7.86
N ASP A 111 -11.91 15.00 -7.77
CA ASP A 111 -13.35 14.77 -7.86
C ASP A 111 -13.95 14.42 -6.50
N GLY A 112 -15.21 14.84 -6.29
CA GLY A 112 -15.89 14.75 -5.00
C GLY A 112 -15.97 13.32 -4.47
N GLU A 113 -15.30 13.08 -3.35
CA GLU A 113 -15.28 11.79 -2.68
C GLU A 113 -16.59 11.42 -1.99
N PRO A 114 -16.85 10.12 -1.76
CA PRO A 114 -17.76 9.69 -0.72
C PRO A 114 -17.19 10.08 0.65
N ARG A 115 -17.64 11.22 1.18
CA ARG A 115 -17.36 11.68 2.56
C ARG A 115 -18.17 10.94 3.62
N GLU A 116 -18.82 9.86 3.23
CA GLU A 116 -19.59 9.03 4.14
C GLU A 116 -18.63 8.11 4.90
N GLU A 117 -18.95 7.86 6.15
CA GLU A 117 -18.19 6.95 7.02
C GLU A 117 -18.03 5.60 6.32
N CYS A 118 -16.79 5.13 6.19
CA CYS A 118 -16.51 3.84 5.59
C CYS A 118 -17.01 2.74 6.54
N LEU A 119 -18.14 2.13 6.21
CA LEU A 119 -18.68 1.02 6.99
C LEU A 119 -17.81 -0.22 6.75
N VAL A 120 -17.01 -0.59 7.75
CA VAL A 120 -16.25 -1.85 7.72
C VAL A 120 -17.22 -3.00 7.53
N ALA A 121 -17.15 -3.64 6.36
CA ALA A 121 -18.00 -4.78 6.05
C ALA A 121 -17.58 -5.96 6.92
N LYS A 122 -18.32 -6.20 8.02
CA LYS A 122 -18.11 -7.32 8.96
C LYS A 122 -18.05 -8.71 8.30
N ALA A 123 -18.50 -8.83 7.05
CA ALA A 123 -18.68 -10.10 6.35
C ALA A 123 -17.40 -10.69 5.75
N HIS A 124 -16.42 -9.89 5.32
CA HIS A 124 -15.30 -10.38 4.50
C HIS A 124 -14.20 -11.09 5.30
N TYR A 125 -13.90 -10.64 6.52
CA TYR A 125 -12.83 -11.25 7.31
C TYR A 125 -13.18 -12.66 7.80
N HIS A 126 -14.43 -12.89 8.17
CA HIS A 126 -14.92 -14.22 8.55
C HIS A 126 -14.99 -15.18 7.36
N SER A 127 -15.23 -14.68 6.15
CA SER A 127 -15.25 -15.52 4.94
C SER A 127 -13.83 -15.88 4.50
N ALA A 128 -12.87 -14.95 4.56
CA ALA A 128 -11.45 -15.23 4.34
C ALA A 128 -10.93 -16.32 5.28
N ARG A 129 -11.05 -16.12 6.60
CA ARG A 129 -10.60 -17.11 7.61
C ARG A 129 -11.27 -18.47 7.45
N LYS A 130 -12.55 -18.47 7.06
CA LYS A 130 -13.27 -19.71 6.76
C LYS A 130 -12.77 -20.38 5.48
N LEU A 131 -12.42 -19.63 4.44
CA LEU A 131 -11.82 -20.16 3.21
C LEU A 131 -10.46 -20.83 3.50
N PHE A 132 -9.62 -20.21 4.34
CA PHE A 132 -8.37 -20.81 4.82
C PHE A 132 -8.60 -22.15 5.53
N GLU A 133 -9.61 -22.23 6.40
CA GLU A 133 -9.92 -23.44 7.17
C GLU A 133 -10.62 -24.53 6.32
N ASP A 134 -11.41 -24.13 5.32
CA ASP A 134 -12.24 -25.03 4.51
C ASP A 134 -11.48 -25.63 3.31
N ASP A 135 -10.39 -25.00 2.83
CA ASP A 135 -9.59 -25.50 1.70
C ASP A 135 -8.06 -25.42 1.93
N PRO A 136 -7.48 -26.44 2.57
CA PRO A 136 -6.03 -26.53 2.78
C PRO A 136 -5.22 -26.59 1.48
N ALA A 137 -5.79 -27.14 0.41
CA ALA A 137 -5.09 -27.27 -0.87
C ALA A 137 -4.97 -25.92 -1.59
N LEU A 138 -6.00 -25.07 -1.47
CA LEU A 138 -5.93 -23.68 -1.92
C LEU A 138 -4.86 -22.90 -1.16
N THR A 139 -4.77 -23.09 0.16
CA THR A 139 -3.78 -22.42 1.00
C THR A 139 -2.35 -22.84 0.63
N GLU A 140 -2.10 -24.14 0.49
CA GLU A 140 -0.80 -24.67 0.07
C GLU A 140 -0.39 -24.15 -1.32
N ALA A 141 -1.31 -24.14 -2.29
CA ALA A 141 -1.03 -23.60 -3.61
C ALA A 141 -0.72 -22.09 -3.58
N ALA A 142 -1.43 -21.32 -2.76
CA ALA A 142 -1.17 -19.89 -2.61
C ALA A 142 0.19 -19.63 -1.94
N GLU A 143 0.55 -20.43 -0.93
CA GLU A 143 1.88 -20.39 -0.31
C GLU A 143 2.97 -20.70 -1.34
N GLU A 144 2.83 -21.76 -2.13
CA GLU A 144 3.81 -22.12 -3.17
C GLU A 144 4.04 -20.95 -4.15
N GLU A 145 2.97 -20.32 -4.63
CA GLU A 145 3.07 -19.20 -5.55
C GLU A 145 3.71 -17.97 -4.90
N CYS A 146 3.29 -17.60 -3.68
CA CYS A 146 3.84 -16.44 -2.98
C CYS A 146 5.32 -16.61 -2.61
N ASN A 147 5.77 -17.83 -2.29
CA ASN A 147 7.17 -18.15 -2.01
C ASN A 147 8.10 -17.97 -3.23
N VAL A 148 7.56 -17.91 -4.46
CA VAL A 148 8.37 -17.59 -5.66
C VAL A 148 8.83 -16.13 -5.65
N HIS A 149 8.08 -15.25 -4.98
CA HIS A 149 8.24 -13.81 -5.06
C HIS A 149 8.76 -13.15 -3.77
N PHE A 150 8.54 -13.78 -2.62
CA PHE A 150 8.85 -13.23 -1.32
C PHE A 150 9.67 -14.20 -0.47
N ASP A 151 10.65 -13.67 0.26
CA ASP A 151 11.48 -14.44 1.19
C ASP A 151 11.09 -14.19 2.67
N HIS A 152 10.40 -13.08 2.96
CA HIS A 152 10.03 -12.70 4.32
C HIS A 152 8.68 -13.30 4.71
N PRO A 153 8.55 -13.96 5.88
CA PRO A 153 7.31 -14.62 6.31
C PRO A 153 6.09 -13.71 6.27
N ASP A 154 6.22 -12.47 6.75
CA ASP A 154 5.10 -11.51 6.80
C ASP A 154 4.63 -11.10 5.40
N ASP A 155 5.56 -10.97 4.43
CA ASP A 155 5.22 -10.65 3.04
C ASP A 155 4.53 -11.83 2.35
N ILE A 156 4.96 -13.06 2.67
CA ILE A 156 4.34 -14.29 2.19
C ILE A 156 2.92 -14.40 2.75
N GLU A 157 2.73 -14.21 4.06
CA GLU A 157 1.41 -14.29 4.70
C GLU A 157 0.43 -13.26 4.10
N ALA A 158 0.87 -12.02 3.91
CA ALA A 158 0.07 -10.98 3.26
C ALA A 158 -0.30 -11.35 1.82
N CYS A 159 0.66 -11.87 1.04
CA CYS A 159 0.43 -12.33 -0.32
C CYS A 159 -0.60 -13.47 -0.38
N VAL A 160 -0.46 -14.48 0.49
CA VAL A 160 -1.37 -15.63 0.55
C VAL A 160 -2.79 -15.18 0.89
N PHE A 161 -2.92 -14.27 1.85
CA PHE A 161 -4.21 -13.66 2.19
C PHE A 161 -4.86 -12.98 0.99
N ASP A 162 -4.12 -12.16 0.26
CA ASP A 162 -4.66 -11.46 -0.91
C ASP A 162 -5.04 -12.42 -2.04
N VAL A 163 -4.24 -13.46 -2.30
CA VAL A 163 -4.57 -14.51 -3.30
C VAL A 163 -5.87 -15.21 -2.94
N ILE A 164 -6.07 -15.59 -1.67
CA ILE A 164 -7.27 -16.33 -1.23
C ILE A 164 -8.50 -15.44 -1.21
N VAL A 165 -8.38 -14.22 -0.69
CA VAL A 165 -9.52 -13.28 -0.58
C VAL A 165 -10.00 -12.82 -1.95
N MET A 166 -9.08 -12.63 -2.89
CA MET A 166 -9.41 -12.22 -4.25
C MET A 166 -9.65 -13.41 -5.20
N GLU A 167 -9.32 -14.63 -4.77
CA GLU A 167 -9.37 -15.86 -5.56
C GLU A 167 -8.59 -15.73 -6.90
N ASP A 168 -7.43 -15.07 -6.87
CA ASP A 168 -6.63 -14.75 -8.07
C ASP A 168 -5.12 -14.88 -7.81
N PHE A 169 -4.51 -15.93 -8.35
CA PHE A 169 -3.09 -16.23 -8.17
C PHE A 169 -2.16 -15.22 -8.85
N GLU A 170 -2.61 -14.53 -9.91
CA GLU A 170 -1.76 -13.56 -10.61
C GLU A 170 -1.45 -12.31 -9.75
N ILE A 171 -2.11 -12.17 -8.59
CA ILE A 171 -1.78 -11.16 -7.58
C ILE A 171 -0.39 -11.38 -7.00
N ALA A 172 0.03 -12.62 -6.78
CA ALA A 172 1.34 -12.94 -6.23
C ALA A 172 2.47 -12.41 -7.12
N GLU A 173 2.40 -12.70 -8.43
CA GLU A 173 3.35 -12.19 -9.42
C GLU A 173 3.34 -10.65 -9.46
N ALA A 174 2.16 -10.04 -9.46
CA ALA A 174 2.05 -8.59 -9.56
C ALA A 174 2.57 -7.89 -8.28
N HIS A 175 2.35 -8.44 -7.10
CA HIS A 175 2.95 -7.95 -5.85
C HIS A 175 4.48 -8.11 -5.88
N GLY A 176 5.00 -9.26 -6.31
CA GLY A 176 6.44 -9.50 -6.40
C GLY A 176 7.15 -8.53 -7.35
N ASN A 177 6.51 -8.23 -8.49
CA ASN A 177 7.03 -7.27 -9.45
C ASN A 177 7.02 -5.83 -8.90
N MET A 178 5.97 -5.45 -8.16
CA MET A 178 5.90 -4.16 -7.46
C MET A 178 7.05 -4.01 -6.45
N ASP A 179 7.30 -5.03 -5.63
CA ASP A 179 8.36 -4.98 -4.62
C ASP A 179 9.74 -4.86 -5.25
N ARG A 180 9.98 -5.62 -6.34
CA ARG A 180 11.21 -5.54 -7.12
C ARG A 180 11.39 -4.17 -7.76
N PHE A 181 10.33 -3.62 -8.36
CA PHE A 181 10.35 -2.27 -8.93
C PHE A 181 10.71 -1.24 -7.85
N ALA A 182 10.00 -1.26 -6.73
CA ALA A 182 10.20 -0.33 -5.62
C ALA A 182 11.65 -0.33 -5.12
N ARG A 183 12.27 -1.50 -4.98
CA ARG A 183 13.70 -1.62 -4.63
C ARG A 183 14.63 -1.06 -5.70
N SER A 184 14.31 -1.27 -6.98
CA SER A 184 15.15 -0.79 -8.09
C SER A 184 15.09 0.73 -8.30
N VAL A 185 14.01 1.39 -7.87
CA VAL A 185 13.86 2.84 -7.98
C VAL A 185 14.94 3.58 -7.19
N GLY A 186 15.35 3.06 -6.03
CA GLY A 186 16.46 3.61 -5.26
C GLY A 186 17.75 3.73 -6.08
N ASP A 187 18.08 2.70 -6.86
CA ASP A 187 19.27 2.71 -7.73
C ASP A 187 19.15 3.75 -8.85
N ILE A 188 17.94 3.94 -9.39
CA ILE A 188 17.67 4.91 -10.47
C ILE A 188 17.82 6.35 -9.93
N LEU A 189 17.20 6.66 -8.80
CA LEU A 189 17.20 8.01 -8.21
C LEU A 189 18.56 8.43 -7.65
N LEU A 190 19.39 7.48 -7.20
CA LEU A 190 20.76 7.76 -6.72
C LEU A 190 21.78 7.93 -7.87
N SER A 191 21.40 7.57 -9.10
CA SER A 191 22.28 7.63 -10.28
C SER A 191 22.15 8.91 -11.13
N SER A 192 21.16 9.75 -10.82
CA SER A 192 20.79 11.00 -11.50
C SER A 192 21.13 12.24 -10.69
#